data_AF-A0A9Y1FNQ4-F1
#
_entry.id   AF-A0A9Y1FNQ4-F1
#
_cell.length_a   1.000
_cell.length_b   1.000
_cell.length_c   1.000
_cell.angle_alpha   90.00
_cell.angle_beta   90.00
_cell.angle_gamma   90.00
#
_symmetry.space_group_name_H-M   'P 1'
#
loop_
_entity.id
_entity.type
_entity.pdbx_description
1 polymer ?
#
loop_
_entity_poly.entity_id
_entity_poly.type
_entity_poly.pdbx_seq_one_letter_code
_entity_poly.pdbx_strand_id
1 'polypeptide(L)'
;MLEKVHDHIIEELKVNTTTDRIFILTALLLNLITLGVNTGLAYSESTAGYISFSLFLVLAGIINWVVVVGLTKGKQNREKLILGLVKMYKDQGMDKYYDTSVLESYRTRYKLFTVVVVATGVLAFLIPLVVMLLD
;
A
#
# COMPACT_ATOMS: atom_id res chain seq x y z
N MET A 1 6.38 24.11 24.30
CA MET A 1 5.15 23.37 23.91
C MET A 1 5.08 23.15 22.40
N LEU A 2 5.39 24.16 21.59
CA LEU A 2 5.43 24.05 20.13
C LEU A 2 6.44 23.01 19.61
N GLU A 3 7.62 22.95 20.23
CA GLU A 3 8.65 21.93 19.96
C GLU A 3 8.13 20.51 20.22
N LYS A 4 7.42 20.28 21.33
CA LYS A 4 6.79 18.97 21.61
C LYS A 4 5.74 18.58 20.56
N VAL A 5 4.99 19.54 20.02
CA VAL A 5 4.03 19.29 18.93
C VAL A 5 4.77 18.98 17.63
N HIS A 6 5.84 19.72 17.33
CA HIS A 6 6.71 19.44 16.19
C HIS A 6 7.25 18.01 16.25
N ASP A 7 7.90 17.64 17.37
CA ASP A 7 8.49 16.32 17.58
C ASP A 7 7.44 15.21 17.43
N HIS A 8 6.26 15.41 18.02
CA HIS A 8 5.16 14.47 17.90
C HIS A 8 4.70 14.29 16.44
N ILE A 9 4.56 15.36 15.67
CA ILE A 9 4.20 15.26 14.24
C ILE A 9 5.29 14.53 13.46
N ILE A 10 6.57 14.82 13.72
CA ILE A 10 7.69 14.13 13.06
C ILE A 10 7.69 12.63 13.40
N GLU A 11 7.41 12.26 14.65
CA GLU A 11 7.29 10.87 15.08
C GLU A 11 6.14 10.16 14.36
N GLU A 12 4.95 10.78 14.29
CA GLU A 12 3.81 10.23 13.56
C GLU A 12 4.09 10.05 12.07
N LEU A 13 4.78 11.00 11.43
CA LEU A 13 5.21 10.90 10.03
C LEU A 13 6.16 9.71 9.81
N LYS A 14 7.04 9.42 10.76
CA LYS A 14 7.97 8.29 10.72
C LYS A 14 7.24 6.96 10.89
N VAL A 15 6.31 6.87 11.84
CA VAL A 15 5.46 5.69 12.06
C VAL A 15 4.63 5.41 10.80
N ASN A 16 3.97 6.43 10.24
CA ASN A 16 3.19 6.32 9.02
C ASN A 16 4.01 5.75 7.85
N THR A 17 5.23 6.27 7.63
CA THR A 17 6.15 5.77 6.59
C THR A 17 6.52 4.30 6.78
N THR A 18 6.69 3.86 8.03
CA THR A 18 7.07 2.49 8.37
C THR A 18 5.92 1.53 8.12
N THR A 19 4.70 1.89 8.56
CA THR A 19 3.48 1.12 8.31
C THR A 19 3.21 0.96 6.82
N ASP A 20 3.34 2.03 6.02
CA ASP A 20 3.14 1.97 4.57
C ASP A 20 4.14 1.01 3.90
N ARG A 21 5.42 1.03 4.33
CA ARG A 21 6.43 0.11 3.82
C ARG A 21 6.07 -1.34 4.12
N ILE A 22 5.58 -1.63 5.33
CA ILE A 22 5.15 -2.97 5.73
C ILE A 22 3.97 -3.42 4.87
N PHE A 23 2.96 -2.57 4.67
CA PHE A 23 1.81 -2.91 3.82
C PHE A 23 2.22 -3.22 2.38
N ILE A 24 3.09 -2.40 1.79
CA ILE A 24 3.55 -2.62 0.40
C ILE A 24 4.32 -3.95 0.30
N LEU A 25 5.29 -4.19 1.19
CA LEU A 25 6.11 -5.40 1.13
C LEU A 25 5.28 -6.66 1.37
N THR A 26 4.39 -6.65 2.35
CA THR A 26 3.51 -7.78 2.64
C THR A 26 2.57 -8.05 1.47
N ALA A 27 2.01 -7.02 0.83
CA ALA A 27 1.16 -7.19 -0.35
C ALA A 27 1.92 -7.80 -1.52
N LEU A 28 3.13 -7.30 -1.81
CA LEU A 28 3.95 -7.82 -2.91
C LEU A 28 4.32 -9.29 -2.67
N LEU A 29 4.77 -9.63 -1.47
CA LEU A 29 5.11 -11.00 -1.12
C LEU A 29 3.90 -11.93 -1.25
N LEU A 30 2.74 -11.52 -0.72
CA LEU A 30 1.53 -12.33 -0.82
C LEU A 30 1.03 -12.45 -2.26
N ASN A 31 1.11 -11.40 -3.07
CA ASN A 31 0.75 -11.48 -4.49
C ASN A 31 1.62 -12.51 -5.23
N LEU A 32 2.93 -12.53 -4.97
CA LEU A 32 3.83 -13.52 -5.56
C LEU A 32 3.56 -14.94 -5.06
N ILE A 33 3.26 -15.10 -3.77
CA ILE A 33 2.89 -16.40 -3.19
C ILE A 33 1.57 -16.89 -3.79
N THR A 34 0.54 -16.04 -3.84
CA THR A 34 -0.76 -16.37 -4.45
C THR A 34 -0.59 -16.74 -5.92
N LEU A 35 0.22 -15.99 -6.68
CA LEU A 35 0.51 -16.31 -8.07
C LEU A 35 1.08 -17.73 -8.20
N GLY A 36 2.12 -18.07 -7.43
CA GLY A 36 2.75 -19.38 -7.49
C GLY A 36 1.83 -20.51 -7.05
N VAL A 37 1.19 -20.36 -5.89
CA VAL A 37 0.28 -21.38 -5.33
C VAL A 37 -0.92 -21.60 -6.24
N ASN A 38 -1.60 -20.53 -6.66
CA ASN A 38 -2.80 -20.67 -7.48
C ASN A 38 -2.49 -21.16 -8.89
N THR A 39 -1.34 -20.81 -9.47
CA THR A 39 -0.92 -21.39 -10.76
C THR A 39 -0.73 -22.91 -10.64
N GLY A 40 -0.15 -23.39 -9.53
CA GLY A 40 -0.01 -24.83 -9.29
C GLY A 40 -1.36 -25.52 -9.04
N LEU A 41 -2.25 -24.87 -8.28
CA LEU A 41 -3.59 -25.39 -8.01
C LEU A 41 -4.52 -25.36 -9.23
N ALA A 42 -4.26 -24.49 -10.21
CA ALA A 42 -5.05 -24.37 -11.43
C ALA A 42 -5.08 -25.68 -12.25
N TYR A 43 -4.03 -26.50 -12.15
CA TYR A 43 -3.97 -27.82 -12.79
C TYR A 43 -4.64 -28.94 -11.97
N SER A 44 -5.21 -28.64 -10.80
CA SER A 44 -5.84 -29.66 -9.96
C SER A 44 -7.27 -29.93 -10.41
N GLU A 45 -7.56 -31.18 -10.76
CA GLU A 45 -8.93 -31.63 -11.06
C GLU A 45 -9.74 -31.99 -9.81
N SER A 46 -9.13 -31.94 -8.63
CA SER A 46 -9.79 -32.33 -7.38
C SER A 46 -10.68 -31.22 -6.84
N THR A 47 -11.82 -31.58 -6.24
CA THR A 47 -12.71 -30.63 -5.55
C THR A 47 -11.97 -29.83 -4.48
N ALA A 48 -11.04 -30.48 -3.76
CA ALA A 48 -10.21 -29.82 -2.76
C ALA A 48 -9.30 -28.75 -3.39
N GLY A 49 -8.70 -29.03 -4.55
CA GLY A 49 -7.88 -28.08 -5.31
C GLY A 49 -8.65 -26.82 -5.71
N TYR A 50 -9.86 -26.98 -6.25
CA TYR A 50 -10.72 -25.85 -6.62
C TYR A 50 -11.15 -25.00 -5.41
N ILE A 51 -11.47 -25.64 -4.28
CA ILE A 51 -11.78 -24.93 -3.03
C ILE A 51 -10.57 -24.16 -2.53
N SER A 52 -9.38 -24.79 -2.48
CA SER A 52 -8.14 -24.15 -2.06
C SER A 52 -7.77 -22.97 -2.96
N PHE A 53 -7.87 -23.12 -4.29
CA PHE A 53 -7.64 -22.04 -5.25
C PHE A 53 -8.55 -20.83 -4.98
N SER A 54 -9.84 -21.09 -4.79
CA SER A 54 -10.84 -20.06 -4.52
C SER A 54 -10.56 -19.34 -3.20
N LEU A 55 -10.20 -20.07 -2.14
CA LEU A 55 -9.85 -19.48 -0.84
C LEU A 55 -8.60 -18.58 -0.93
N PHE A 56 -7.57 -19.01 -1.66
CA PHE A 56 -6.37 -18.20 -1.87
C PHE A 56 -6.65 -16.94 -2.69
N LEU A 57 -7.52 -17.01 -3.70
CA LEU A 57 -7.96 -15.81 -4.43
C LEU A 57 -8.71 -14.85 -3.51
N VAL A 58 -9.68 -15.33 -2.73
CA VAL A 58 -10.43 -14.47 -1.80
C VAL A 58 -9.50 -13.81 -0.78
N LEU A 59 -8.56 -14.57 -0.19
CA LEU A 59 -7.58 -14.04 0.74
C LEU A 59 -6.71 -12.94 0.10
N ALA A 60 -6.17 -13.20 -1.08
CA ALA A 60 -5.37 -12.22 -1.81
C ALA A 60 -6.18 -10.95 -2.13
N GLY A 61 -7.47 -11.09 -2.43
CA GLY A 61 -8.35 -9.98 -2.75
C GLY A 61 -8.60 -9.08 -1.55
N ILE A 62 -8.90 -9.69 -0.41
CA ILE A 62 -9.07 -8.98 0.87
C ILE A 62 -7.78 -8.23 1.23
N ILE A 63 -6.62 -8.88 1.10
CA ILE A 63 -5.35 -8.26 1.49
C ILE A 63 -4.98 -7.10 0.57
N ASN A 64 -5.11 -7.24 -0.74
CA ASN A 64 -4.89 -6.12 -1.67
C ASN A 64 -5.85 -4.96 -1.37
N TRP A 65 -7.12 -5.25 -1.07
CA TRP A 65 -8.07 -4.22 -0.69
C TRP A 65 -7.65 -3.49 0.60
N VAL A 66 -7.30 -4.22 1.66
CA VAL A 66 -6.81 -3.65 2.93
C VAL A 66 -5.59 -2.77 2.69
N VAL A 67 -4.64 -3.22 1.86
CA VAL A 67 -3.41 -2.47 1.56
C VAL A 67 -3.72 -1.18 0.79
N VAL A 68 -4.59 -1.22 -0.21
CA VAL A 68 -4.99 -0.03 -0.97
C VAL A 68 -5.70 0.99 -0.07
N VAL A 69 -6.60 0.54 0.80
CA VAL A 69 -7.25 1.40 1.80
C VAL A 69 -6.23 1.96 2.78
N GLY A 70 -5.33 1.12 3.29
CA GLY A 70 -4.27 1.48 4.22
C GLY A 70 -3.36 2.58 3.66
N LEU A 71 -2.86 2.41 2.43
CA LEU A 71 -2.03 3.41 1.75
C LEU A 71 -2.79 4.70 1.47
N THR A 72 -4.09 4.61 1.13
CA THR A 72 -4.93 5.79 0.91
C THR A 72 -5.12 6.59 2.20
N LYS A 73 -5.40 5.90 3.32
CA LYS A 73 -5.50 6.53 4.65
C LYS A 73 -4.15 7.07 5.12
N GLY A 74 -3.06 6.34 4.87
CA GLY A 74 -1.70 6.78 5.18
C GLY A 74 -1.34 8.08 4.48
N LYS A 75 -1.61 8.16 3.17
CA LYS A 75 -1.48 9.39 2.38
C LYS A 75 -2.27 10.56 2.97
N GLN A 76 -3.54 10.34 3.31
CA GLN A 76 -4.40 11.39 3.89
C GLN A 76 -3.87 11.91 5.24
N ASN A 77 -3.42 11.01 6.12
CA ASN A 77 -2.85 11.41 7.41
C ASN A 77 -1.56 12.18 7.22
N ARG A 78 -0.64 11.68 6.38
CA ARG A 78 0.62 12.36 6.08
C ARG A 78 0.41 13.76 5.53
N GLU A 79 -0.57 13.93 4.64
CA GLU A 79 -0.91 15.23 4.08
C GLU A 79 -1.38 16.21 5.16
N LYS A 80 -2.26 15.78 6.07
CA LYS A 80 -2.73 16.60 7.20
C LYS A 80 -1.58 17.01 8.12
N LEU A 81 -0.68 16.07 8.44
CA LEU A 81 0.47 16.31 9.31
C LEU A 81 1.46 17.30 8.70
N ILE A 82 1.79 17.14 7.41
CA ILE A 82 2.69 18.06 6.71
C ILE A 82 2.05 19.45 6.59
N LEU A 83 0.76 19.54 6.27
CA LEU A 83 0.06 20.83 6.23
C LEU A 83 0.07 21.53 7.60
N GLY A 84 -0.07 20.75 8.69
CA GLY A 84 0.10 21.25 10.06
C GLY A 84 1.50 21.81 10.31
N LEU A 85 2.55 21.09 9.90
CA LEU A 85 3.95 21.56 10.00
C LEU A 85 4.20 22.82 9.18
N VAL A 86 3.75 22.86 7.92
CA VAL A 86 3.89 24.02 7.04
C VAL A 86 3.26 25.26 7.67
N LYS A 87 2.05 25.11 8.23
CA LYS A 87 1.38 26.20 8.94
C LYS A 87 2.19 26.67 10.14
N MET A 88 2.68 25.74 10.96
CA MET A 88 3.50 26.06 12.14
C MET A 88 4.82 26.77 11.77
N TYR A 89 5.46 26.40 10.65
CA TYR A 89 6.65 27.10 10.16
C TYR A 89 6.33 28.50 9.65
N LYS A 90 5.19 28.66 8.96
CA LYS A 90 4.73 29.97 8.50
C LYS A 90 4.45 30.91 9.68
N ASP A 91 3.79 30.41 10.72
CA ASP A 91 3.49 31.18 11.94
C ASP A 91 4.77 31.63 12.67
N GLN A 92 5.91 30.96 12.45
CA GLN A 92 7.23 31.32 12.99
C GLN A 92 8.14 32.08 12.00
N GLY A 93 7.66 32.45 10.81
CA GLY A 93 8.46 33.17 9.81
C GLY A 93 9.59 32.32 9.19
N MET A 94 9.44 30.99 9.19
CA MET A 94 10.40 30.02 8.66
C MET A 94 10.00 29.48 7.28
N ASP A 95 8.98 30.06 6.64
CA ASP A 95 8.43 29.65 5.35
C ASP A 95 9.43 29.70 4.20
N LYS A 96 10.41 30.61 4.25
CA LYS A 96 11.52 30.67 3.27
C LYS A 96 12.42 29.43 3.23
N TYR A 97 12.38 28.58 4.25
CA TYR A 97 13.19 27.36 4.33
C TYR A 97 12.43 26.10 3.91
N TYR A 98 11.12 26.20 3.61
CA TYR A 98 10.29 25.05 3.31
C TYR A 98 9.49 25.22 2.03
N ASP A 99 9.83 24.43 1.01
CA ASP A 99 9.06 24.37 -0.23
C ASP A 99 7.85 23.45 -0.08
N THR A 100 6.68 23.96 -0.46
CA THR A 100 5.42 23.22 -0.45
C THR A 100 5.34 22.13 -1.53
N SER A 101 6.22 22.17 -2.54
CA SER A 101 6.37 21.12 -3.57
C SER A 101 6.70 19.73 -3.00
N VAL A 102 7.21 19.67 -1.77
CA VAL A 102 7.47 18.42 -1.02
C VAL A 102 6.20 17.58 -0.85
N LEU A 103 5.02 18.22 -0.68
CA LEU A 103 3.73 17.53 -0.61
C LEU A 103 3.40 16.78 -1.91
N GLU A 104 3.70 17.38 -3.05
CA GLU A 104 3.42 16.80 -4.36
C GLU A 104 4.29 15.56 -4.61
N SER A 105 5.57 15.64 -4.24
CA SER A 105 6.50 14.50 -4.29
C SER A 105 5.98 13.30 -3.49
N TYR A 106 5.43 13.53 -2.29
CA TYR A 106 4.82 12.46 -1.50
C TYR A 106 3.59 11.86 -2.17
N ARG A 107 2.68 12.70 -2.69
CA ARG A 107 1.48 12.22 -3.38
C ARG A 107 1.84 11.35 -4.59
N THR A 108 2.87 11.71 -5.35
CA THR A 108 3.38 10.92 -6.48
C THR A 108 3.92 9.56 -6.02
N ARG A 109 4.73 9.53 -4.94
CA ARG A 109 5.25 8.28 -4.37
C ARG A 109 4.13 7.30 -3.96
N TYR A 110 3.07 7.78 -3.31
CA TYR A 110 1.94 6.92 -2.97
C TYR A 110 1.26 6.35 -4.22
N LYS A 111 1.02 7.18 -5.25
CA LYS A 111 0.43 6.71 -6.50
C LYS A 111 1.27 5.60 -7.13
N LEU A 112 2.59 5.79 -7.23
CA LEU A 112 3.50 4.80 -7.82
C LEU A 112 3.43 3.47 -7.07
N PHE A 113 3.49 3.49 -5.73
CA PHE A 113 3.40 2.25 -4.95
C PHE A 113 2.04 1.57 -5.04
N THR A 114 0.95 2.34 -5.00
CA THR A 114 -0.40 1.77 -5.20
C THR A 114 -0.51 1.12 -6.57
N VAL A 115 0.00 1.74 -7.63
CA VAL A 115 0.01 1.15 -8.98
C VAL A 115 0.77 -0.17 -9.01
N VAL A 116 1.97 -0.23 -8.41
CA VAL A 116 2.76 -1.47 -8.38
C VAL A 116 2.05 -2.59 -7.60
N VAL A 117 1.48 -2.28 -6.43
CA VAL A 117 0.72 -3.28 -5.64
C VAL A 117 -0.51 -3.76 -6.40
N VAL A 118 -1.28 -2.86 -6.99
CA VAL A 118 -2.47 -3.23 -7.76
C VAL A 118 -2.10 -4.03 -9.00
N ALA A 119 -1.07 -3.64 -9.75
CA ALA A 119 -0.64 -4.37 -10.94
C ALA A 119 -0.17 -5.79 -10.60
N THR A 120 0.63 -5.95 -9.55
CA THR A 120 1.05 -7.28 -9.10
C THR A 120 -0.13 -8.12 -8.58
N GLY A 121 -1.08 -7.50 -7.89
CA GLY A 121 -2.31 -8.15 -7.45
C GLY A 121 -3.16 -8.63 -8.63
N VAL A 122 -3.35 -7.78 -9.64
CA VAL A 122 -4.06 -8.15 -10.86
C VAL A 122 -3.40 -9.34 -11.56
N LEU A 123 -2.07 -9.34 -11.71
CA LEU A 123 -1.36 -10.48 -12.30
C LEU A 123 -1.47 -11.76 -11.47
N ALA A 124 -1.41 -11.64 -10.14
CA ALA A 124 -1.59 -12.77 -9.22
C ALA A 124 -2.98 -13.42 -9.31
N PHE A 125 -3.98 -12.69 -9.82
CA PHE A 125 -5.32 -13.21 -10.09
C PHE A 125 -5.47 -13.72 -11.52
N LEU A 126 -5.08 -12.91 -12.50
CA LEU A 126 -5.35 -13.18 -13.91
C LEU A 126 -4.58 -14.38 -14.42
N ILE A 127 -3.29 -14.53 -14.09
CA ILE A 127 -2.49 -15.62 -14.63
C ILE A 127 -3.04 -16.98 -14.19
N PRO A 128 -3.28 -17.26 -12.89
CA PRO A 128 -3.85 -18.54 -12.48
C PRO A 128 -5.25 -18.80 -13.05
N LEU A 129 -6.07 -17.76 -13.20
CA LEU A 129 -7.40 -17.89 -13.82
C LEU A 129 -7.30 -18.26 -15.30
N VAL A 130 -6.38 -17.64 -16.03
CA VAL A 130 -6.15 -17.96 -17.45
C VAL A 130 -5.70 -19.42 -17.58
N VAL A 131 -4.77 -19.88 -16.75
CA VAL A 131 -4.32 -21.29 -16.72
C VAL A 131 -5.52 -22.22 -16.45
N MET A 132 -6.30 -21.94 -15.40
CA MET A 132 -7.45 -22.78 -15.03
C MET A 132 -8.57 -22.83 -16.11
N LEU A 133 -8.67 -21.82 -16.97
CA LEU A 133 -9.74 -21.72 -17.98
C LEU A 133 -9.31 -22.20 -19.38
N LEU A 134 -8.01 -22.18 -19.68
CA LEU A 134 -7.49 -22.47 -21.02
C LEU A 134 -6.74 -23.81 -21.11
N ASP A 135 -6.23 -24.33 -19.99
CA ASP A 135 -5.67 -25.68 -19.89
C ASP A 135 -6.71 -26.65 -19.29
#